data_AF-A0A3D0I860-F1
#
_entry.id   AF-A0A3D0I860-F1
#
_cell.length_a   1.000
_cell.length_b   1.000
_cell.length_c   1.000
_cell.angle_alpha   90.00
_cell.angle_beta   90.00
_cell.angle_gamma   90.00
#
_symmetry.space_group_name_H-M   'P 1'
#
loop_
_entity.id
_entity.type
_entity.pdbx_description
1 polymer ?
#
loop_
_entity_poly.entity_id
_entity_poly.type
_entity_poly.pdbx_seq_one_letter_code
_entity_poly.pdbx_strand_id
1 'polypeptide(L)'
;RQRALGYPRIETRTLMIWGEEDVALTKATTFGTEKHVRDLTLRYLPGVSHWVQQEAPESVNAMLEAWLTHQPVPEHSAAQRPKGGEA
;
A
#
# COMPACT_ATOMS: atom_id res chain seq x y z
N ARG A 1 30.34 -1.11 -4.95
CA ARG A 1 30.49 -1.31 -3.48
C ARG A 1 29.22 -1.89 -2.86
N GLN A 2 28.10 -1.16 -2.75
CA GLN A 2 26.88 -1.69 -2.08
C GLN A 2 26.31 -2.94 -2.75
N ARG A 3 26.29 -2.98 -4.08
CA ARG A 3 25.85 -4.14 -4.86
C ARG A 3 26.64 -5.43 -4.58
N ALA A 4 27.89 -5.33 -4.12
CA ALA A 4 28.73 -6.47 -3.74
C ALA A 4 28.56 -6.89 -2.26
N LEU A 5 28.06 -5.99 -1.41
CA LEU A 5 27.79 -6.24 0.02
C LEU A 5 26.35 -6.69 0.26
N GLY A 6 25.48 -6.59 -0.75
CA GLY A 6 24.04 -6.77 -0.60
C GLY A 6 23.37 -5.53 0.00
N TYR A 7 22.05 -5.59 0.09
CA TYR A 7 21.24 -4.57 0.77
C TYR A 7 20.79 -5.14 2.12
N PRO A 8 20.97 -4.41 3.22
CA PRO A 8 20.45 -4.84 4.51
C PRO A 8 18.91 -4.89 4.43
N ARG A 9 18.33 -5.80 5.22
CA ARG A 9 16.88 -5.86 5.38
C ARG A 9 16.40 -4.64 6.17
N ILE A 10 15.24 -4.12 5.81
CA ILE A 10 14.59 -3.03 6.55
C ILE A 10 13.97 -3.63 7.81
N GLU A 11 14.47 -3.20 8.97
CA GLU A 11 14.06 -3.71 10.28
C GLU A 11 12.84 -2.96 10.85
N THR A 12 12.60 -1.73 10.37
CA THR A 12 11.47 -0.88 10.77
C THR A 12 10.16 -1.45 10.24
N ARG A 13 9.14 -1.50 11.09
CA ARG A 13 7.77 -1.86 10.68
C ARG A 13 7.32 -0.94 9.54
N THR A 14 6.76 -1.51 8.48
CA THR A 14 6.42 -0.79 7.25
C THR A 14 4.99 -1.14 6.82
N LEU A 15 4.19 -0.12 6.51
CA LEU A 15 2.92 -0.26 5.79
C LEU A 15 3.13 0.16 4.33
N MET A 16 2.72 -0.70 3.40
CA MET A 16 2.64 -0.39 1.98
C MET A 16 1.17 -0.47 1.55
N ILE A 17 0.67 0.61 0.94
CA ILE A 17 -0.68 0.72 0.41
C ILE A 17 -0.56 0.90 -1.10
N TRP A 18 -1.28 0.09 -1.88
CA TRP A 18 -1.04 -0.03 -3.31
C TRP A 18 -2.34 -0.12 -4.12
N GLY A 19 -2.51 0.77 -5.11
CA GLY A 19 -3.63 0.71 -6.06
C GLY A 19 -3.39 -0.35 -7.14
N GLU A 20 -4.40 -1.16 -7.45
CA GLU A 20 -4.26 -2.24 -8.43
C GLU A 20 -4.40 -1.77 -9.88
N GLU A 21 -5.00 -0.59 -10.12
CA GLU A 21 -5.22 0.00 -11.45
C GLU A 21 -4.13 1.02 -11.82
N ASP A 22 -2.96 0.95 -11.17
CA ASP A 22 -1.81 1.77 -11.50
C ASP A 22 -1.19 1.34 -12.83
N VAL A 23 -1.28 2.23 -13.82
CA VAL A 23 -0.78 2.02 -15.20
C VAL A 23 0.74 2.11 -15.31
N ALA A 24 1.40 2.77 -14.35
CA ALA A 24 2.85 2.96 -14.33
C ALA A 24 3.55 1.87 -13.50
N LEU A 25 3.00 1.53 -12.33
CA LEU A 25 3.55 0.55 -11.41
C LEU A 25 2.51 -0.53 -11.09
N THR A 26 2.55 -1.60 -11.89
CA THR A 26 1.61 -2.72 -11.67
C THR A 26 1.80 -3.38 -10.32
N LYS A 27 0.75 -4.05 -9.83
CA LYS A 27 0.77 -4.88 -8.60
C LYS A 27 1.98 -5.83 -8.54
N ALA A 28 2.42 -6.37 -9.67
CA ALA A 28 3.56 -7.29 -9.72
C ALA A 28 4.88 -6.69 -9.19
N THR A 29 5.02 -5.37 -9.21
CA THR A 29 6.19 -4.68 -8.65
C THR A 29 6.29 -4.76 -7.13
N THR A 30 5.19 -5.11 -6.45
CA THR A 30 5.17 -5.32 -5.00
C THR A 30 5.60 -6.72 -4.57
N PHE A 31 5.64 -7.69 -5.50
CA PHE A 31 5.90 -9.08 -5.16
C PHE A 31 7.36 -9.30 -4.73
N GLY A 32 7.57 -10.00 -3.62
CA GLY A 32 8.90 -10.23 -3.08
C GLY A 32 9.41 -9.11 -2.16
N THR A 33 8.65 -8.03 -1.95
CA THR A 33 9.01 -6.95 -1.03
C THR A 33 9.22 -7.46 0.40
N GLU A 34 8.48 -8.50 0.81
CA GLU A 34 8.60 -9.16 2.10
C GLU A 34 10.00 -9.79 2.36
N LYS A 35 10.77 -10.05 1.29
CA LYS A 35 12.16 -10.53 1.40
C LYS A 35 13.10 -9.42 1.86
N HIS A 36 12.72 -8.16 1.64
CA HIS A 36 13.54 -6.98 1.92
C HIS A 36 13.12 -6.23 3.19
N VAL A 37 11.93 -6.51 3.72
CA VAL A 37 11.38 -5.86 4.92
C VAL A 37 11.04 -6.90 5.97
N ARG A 38 11.40 -6.67 7.24
CA ARG A 38 11.16 -7.64 8.32
C ARG A 38 9.70 -7.75 8.71
N ASP A 39 9.07 -6.60 8.88
CA ASP A 39 7.68 -6.47 9.30
C ASP A 39 6.95 -5.59 8.28
N LEU A 40 6.36 -6.26 7.28
CA LEU A 40 5.64 -5.63 6.19
C LEU A 40 4.16 -5.92 6.31
N THR A 41 3.36 -4.86 6.39
CA THR A 41 1.92 -4.92 6.11
C THR A 41 1.68 -4.40 4.70
N LEU A 42 1.05 -5.18 3.85
CA LEU A 42 0.71 -4.79 2.47
C LEU A 42 -0.81 -4.77 2.32
N ARG A 43 -1.35 -3.68 1.75
CA ARG A 43 -2.77 -3.50 1.44
C ARG A 43 -2.94 -3.13 -0.01
N TYR A 44 -3.82 -3.88 -0.69
CA TYR A 44 -4.19 -3.60 -2.06
C TYR A 44 -5.55 -2.91 -2.10
N LEU A 45 -5.69 -1.93 -2.99
CA LEU A 45 -6.92 -1.20 -3.22
C LEU A 45 -7.40 -1.50 -4.65
N PRO A 46 -8.29 -2.51 -4.82
CA PRO A 46 -8.97 -2.75 -6.09
C PRO A 46 -9.74 -1.50 -6.55
N GLY A 47 -9.68 -1.17 -7.84
CA GLY A 47 -10.40 -0.01 -8.38
C GLY A 47 -9.72 1.35 -8.16
N VAL A 48 -8.51 1.36 -7.64
CA VAL A 48 -7.73 2.57 -7.34
C VAL A 48 -6.43 2.56 -8.15
N SER A 49 -6.09 3.70 -8.74
CA SER A 49 -4.88 3.85 -9.55
C SER A 49 -3.68 4.31 -8.70
N HIS A 50 -2.84 5.19 -9.24
CA HIS A 50 -1.56 5.56 -8.66
C HIS A 50 -1.67 6.41 -7.39
N TRP A 51 -2.69 7.26 -7.26
CA TRP A 51 -2.80 8.27 -6.21
C TRP A 51 -3.78 7.83 -5.13
N VAL A 52 -3.42 6.76 -4.43
CA VAL A 52 -4.31 6.04 -3.48
C VAL A 52 -4.93 6.94 -2.42
N GLN A 53 -4.20 7.94 -1.92
CA GLN A 53 -4.68 8.86 -0.90
C GLN A 53 -5.65 9.92 -1.41
N GLN A 54 -5.62 10.25 -2.71
CA GLN A 54 -6.61 11.14 -3.33
C GLN A 54 -7.84 10.38 -3.81
N GLU A 55 -7.66 9.15 -4.29
CA GLU A 55 -8.75 8.35 -4.86
C GLU A 55 -9.55 7.59 -3.81
N ALA A 56 -8.92 7.16 -2.70
CA ALA A 56 -9.58 6.45 -1.60
C ALA A 56 -9.12 6.97 -0.21
N PRO A 57 -9.27 8.28 0.07
CA PRO A 57 -8.76 8.90 1.29
C PRO A 57 -9.28 8.25 2.57
N GLU A 58 -10.56 7.86 2.62
CA GLU A 58 -11.16 7.25 3.81
C GLU A 58 -10.51 5.89 4.12
N SER A 59 -10.30 5.08 3.10
CA SER A 59 -9.61 3.78 3.24
C SER A 59 -8.16 3.96 3.65
N VAL A 60 -7.43 4.87 3.00
CA VAL A 60 -6.01 5.13 3.33
C VAL A 60 -5.87 5.64 4.77
N ASN A 61 -6.71 6.59 5.18
CA ASN A 61 -6.67 7.15 6.53
C ASN A 61 -7.00 6.10 7.60
N ALA A 62 -8.01 5.26 7.37
CA ALA A 62 -8.34 4.17 8.29
C ALA A 62 -7.19 3.15 8.42
N MET A 63 -6.49 2.84 7.32
CA MET A 63 -5.31 1.97 7.33
C MET A 63 -4.14 2.59 8.10
N LEU A 64 -3.87 3.87 7.88
CA LEU A 64 -2.82 4.61 8.57
C LEU A 64 -3.08 4.69 10.08
N GLU A 65 -4.29 5.06 10.49
CA GLU A 65 -4.67 5.17 11.90
C GLU A 65 -4.56 3.83 12.62
N ALA A 66 -5.13 2.76 12.04
CA ALA A 66 -5.03 1.42 12.60
C ALA A 66 -3.57 0.97 12.71
N TRP A 67 -2.75 1.24 11.69
CA TRP A 67 -1.35 0.85 11.70
C TRP A 67 -0.53 1.63 12.75
N LEU A 68 -0.71 2.94 12.86
CA LEU A 68 -0.01 3.79 13.84
C LEU A 68 -0.40 3.44 15.29
N THR A 69 -1.63 2.98 15.51
CA THR A 69 -2.16 2.61 16.84
C THR A 69 -2.03 1.11 17.14
N HIS A 70 -1.24 0.38 16.34
CA HIS A 70 -0.99 -1.05 16.48
C HIS A 70 -2.25 -1.94 16.42
N GLN A 71 -3.33 -1.47 15.79
CA GLN A 71 -4.53 -2.24 15.53
C GLN A 71 -4.41 -3.03 14.21
N PRO A 72 -5.25 -4.06 13.99
CA PRO A 72 -5.33 -4.74 12.72
C PRO A 72 -5.68 -3.75 11.59
N VAL A 73 -4.83 -3.68 10.57
CA VAL A 73 -5.04 -2.78 9.44
C VAL A 73 -6.21 -3.32 8.59
N PRO A 74 -7.27 -2.53 8.33
CA PRO A 74 -8.42 -2.98 7.54
C PRO A 74 -8.04 -3.25 6.07
N GLU A 75 -8.89 -4.01 5.37
CA GLU A 75 -8.82 -4.21 3.92
C GLU A 75 -9.70 -3.17 3.20
N HIS A 76 -9.35 -2.84 1.95
CA HIS A 76 -10.20 -1.99 1.12
C HIS A 76 -11.37 -2.78 0.54
N SER A 77 -12.59 -2.25 0.65
CA SER A 77 -13.75 -2.79 -0.05
C SER A 77 -14.11 -1.92 -1.24
N ALA A 78 -14.09 -2.49 -2.45
CA ALA A 78 -14.42 -1.79 -3.71
C ALA A 78 -15.82 -1.13 -3.74
N ALA A 79 -16.69 -1.47 -2.78
CA ALA A 79 -18.01 -0.86 -2.63
C ALA A 79 -17.99 0.62 -2.18
N GLN A 80 -16.82 1.16 -1.80
CA GLN A 80 -16.70 2.52 -1.27
C GLN A 80 -16.52 3.61 -2.33
N ARG A 81 -16.49 3.27 -3.63
CA ARG A 81 -16.33 4.29 -4.68
C ARG A 81 -17.56 5.21 -4.71
N PRO A 82 -17.45 6.51 -4.38
CA PRO A 82 -18.57 7.43 -4.57
C PRO A 82 -18.93 7.47 -6.06
N LYS A 83 -20.23 7.30 -6.36
CA LYS A 83 -20.75 7.51 -7.71
C LYS A 83 -20.72 9.01 -8.01
N GLY A 84 -19.74 9.44 -8.81
CA GLY A 84 -19.76 10.73 -9.48
C GLY A 84 -18.96 11.82 -8.79
N GLY A 85 -17.99 12.33 -9.53
CA GLY A 85 -17.21 13.54 -9.26
C GLY A 85 -16.46 13.87 -10.54
N GLU A 86 -17.19 14.41 -11.51
CA GLU A 86 -16.64 14.96 -12.75
C GLU A 86 -15.59 16.03 -12.43
N ALA A 87 -14.47 15.98 -13.15
CA ALA A 87 -13.61 17.13 -13.41
C ALA A 87 -14.01 17.73 -14.76
#